data_AF-A0A963IPJ3-F1
#
_entry.id   AF-A0A963IPJ3-F1
#
_cell.length_a   1.000
_cell.length_b   1.000
_cell.length_c   1.000
_cell.angle_alpha   90.00
_cell.angle_beta   90.00
_cell.angle_gamma   90.00
#
_symmetry.space_group_name_H-M   'P 1'
#
loop_
_entity.id
_entity.type
_entity.pdbx_description
1 polymer ?
#
loop_
_entity_poly.entity_id
_entity_poly.type
_entity_poly.pdbx_seq_one_letter_code
_entity_poly.pdbx_strand_id
1 'polypeptide(L)'
;MSEQNLADLQRQIEHERAARKQAERSLEEKISELTFANQLLQRYLDSVPCIMVALDTRGCISMINRAGCMLLDQPESALLGQAWFERFLPQPDGGSRLLPSFLQLVGGDVHPREELSEYPVVDGSGQPHLMAWHTAMLTDQAGRIVGTLSSGEDITERKQAETAIAESR
;
A
#
# COMPACT_ATOMS: atom_id res chain seq x y z
N MET A 1 -22.26 52.89 -25.91
CA MET A 1 -21.06 52.13 -25.48
C MET A 1 -19.99 52.40 -26.51
N SER A 2 -18.84 52.95 -26.12
CA SER A 2 -17.79 53.36 -27.07
C SER A 2 -17.04 52.14 -27.61
N GLU A 3 -16.52 52.25 -28.84
CA GLU A 3 -15.63 51.24 -29.45
C GLU A 3 -14.43 50.88 -28.53
N GLN A 4 -14.01 51.82 -27.68
CA GLN A 4 -12.96 51.64 -26.69
C GLN A 4 -13.28 50.54 -25.67
N ASN A 5 -14.53 50.48 -25.16
CA ASN A 5 -14.95 49.46 -24.21
C ASN A 5 -15.00 48.06 -24.83
N LEU A 6 -15.30 47.95 -26.14
CA LEU A 6 -15.33 46.67 -26.85
C LEU A 6 -13.91 46.14 -27.08
N ALA A 7 -12.97 47.02 -27.46
CA ALA A 7 -11.57 46.66 -27.66
C ALA A 7 -10.90 46.21 -26.36
N ASP A 8 -11.19 46.87 -25.24
CA ASP A 8 -10.63 46.50 -23.93
C ASP A 8 -11.20 45.16 -23.43
N LEU A 9 -12.50 44.90 -23.65
CA LEU A 9 -13.12 43.60 -23.34
C LEU A 9 -12.53 42.47 -24.19
N GLN A 10 -12.28 42.72 -25.48
CA GLN A 10 -11.63 41.75 -26.37
C GLN A 10 -10.21 41.40 -25.91
N ARG A 11 -9.39 42.40 -25.56
CA ARG A 11 -8.06 42.16 -25.00
C ARG A 11 -8.11 41.37 -23.70
N GLN A 12 -9.09 41.66 -22.83
CA GLN A 12 -9.26 40.94 -21.57
C GLN A 12 -9.62 39.47 -21.80
N ILE A 13 -10.53 39.18 -22.74
CA ILE A 13 -10.89 37.81 -23.12
C ILE A 13 -9.69 37.07 -23.73
N GLU A 14 -8.89 37.72 -24.58
CA GLU A 14 -7.68 37.10 -25.15
C GLU A 14 -6.64 36.80 -24.09
N HIS A 15 -6.42 37.72 -23.14
CA HIS A 15 -5.53 37.51 -22.01
C HIS A 15 -6.00 36.35 -21.12
N GLU A 16 -7.29 36.28 -20.77
CA GLU A 16 -7.85 35.16 -19.99
C GLU A 16 -7.76 33.83 -20.73
N ARG A 17 -8.02 33.82 -22.05
CA ARG A 17 -7.87 32.61 -22.88
C ARG A 17 -6.42 32.13 -22.93
N ALA A 18 -5.46 33.05 -23.07
CA ALA A 18 -4.04 32.72 -23.06
C ALA A 18 -3.61 32.17 -21.69
N ALA A 19 -4.02 32.82 -20.59
CA ALA A 19 -3.74 32.37 -19.23
C ALA A 19 -4.34 30.98 -18.94
N ARG A 20 -5.60 30.76 -19.35
CA ARG A 20 -6.27 29.46 -19.20
C ARG A 20 -5.56 28.36 -19.98
N LYS A 21 -5.21 28.61 -21.24
CA LYS A 21 -4.48 27.65 -22.08
C LYS A 21 -3.11 27.30 -21.49
N GLN A 22 -2.42 28.28 -20.92
CA GLN A 22 -1.14 28.05 -20.23
C GLN A 22 -1.33 27.22 -18.96
N ALA A 23 -2.38 27.48 -18.18
CA ALA A 23 -2.71 26.71 -16.99
C ALA A 23 -3.10 25.26 -17.32
N GLU A 24 -3.92 25.04 -18.35
CA GLU A 24 -4.30 23.72 -18.86
C GLU A 24 -3.04 22.92 -19.27
N ARG A 25 -2.13 23.53 -20.03
CA ARG A 25 -0.86 22.89 -20.42
C ARG A 25 0.01 22.52 -19.22
N SER A 26 0.15 23.41 -18.24
CA SER A 26 0.94 23.13 -17.03
C SER A 26 0.32 22.00 -16.19
N LEU A 27 -1.02 21.89 -16.19
CA LEU A 27 -1.71 20.82 -15.50
C LEU A 27 -1.49 19.47 -16.19
N GLU A 28 -1.59 19.42 -17.53
CA GLU A 28 -1.32 18.22 -18.31
C GLU A 28 0.13 17.71 -18.11
N GLU A 29 1.10 18.62 -18.12
CA GLU A 29 2.51 18.31 -17.84
C GLU A 29 2.68 17.68 -16.45
N LYS A 30 2.09 18.28 -15.41
CA LYS A 30 2.13 17.74 -14.04
C LYS A 30 1.44 16.39 -13.90
N ILE A 31 0.29 16.19 -14.57
CA ILE A 31 -0.41 14.89 -14.57
C ILE A 31 0.48 13.82 -15.19
N SER A 32 1.15 14.13 -16.30
CA SER A 32 2.09 13.20 -16.94
C SER A 32 3.26 12.85 -16.03
N GLU A 33 3.88 13.84 -15.39
CA GLU A 33 4.98 13.65 -14.44
C GLU A 33 4.58 12.77 -13.25
N LEU A 34 3.44 13.06 -12.62
CA LEU A 34 2.92 12.27 -11.50
C LEU A 34 2.57 10.84 -11.93
N THR A 35 2.00 10.67 -13.13
CA THR A 35 1.68 9.35 -13.67
C THR A 35 2.96 8.53 -13.88
N PHE A 36 3.99 9.13 -14.46
CA PHE A 36 5.27 8.48 -14.67
C PHE A 36 5.96 8.13 -13.34
N ALA A 37 5.98 9.05 -12.37
CA ALA A 37 6.54 8.82 -11.05
C ALA A 37 5.84 7.65 -10.33
N ASN A 38 4.51 7.60 -10.37
CA ASN A 38 3.73 6.50 -9.78
C ASN A 38 4.02 5.16 -10.46
N GLN A 39 4.13 5.12 -11.79
CA GLN A 39 4.49 3.90 -12.52
C GLN A 39 5.89 3.42 -12.16
N LEU A 40 6.85 4.33 -11.96
CA LEU A 40 8.20 3.99 -11.58
C LEU A 40 8.25 3.40 -10.16
N LEU A 41 7.52 4.01 -9.21
CA LEU A 41 7.40 3.49 -7.84
C LEU A 41 6.80 2.08 -7.82
N GLN A 42 5.73 1.85 -8.59
CA GLN A 42 5.14 0.51 -8.74
C GLN A 42 6.15 -0.51 -9.28
N ARG A 43 6.92 -0.16 -10.31
CA ARG A 43 7.97 -1.05 -10.84
C ARG A 43 9.06 -1.38 -9.83
N TYR A 44 9.40 -0.45 -8.93
CA TYR A 44 10.36 -0.73 -7.87
C TYR A 44 9.78 -1.74 -6.86
N LEU A 45 8.52 -1.56 -6.44
CA LEU A 45 7.85 -2.49 -5.54
C LEU A 45 7.69 -3.89 -6.16
N ASP A 46 7.36 -3.96 -7.44
CA ASP A 46 7.22 -5.22 -8.19
C ASP A 46 8.53 -5.95 -8.44
N SER A 47 9.67 -5.28 -8.29
CA SER A 47 10.99 -5.90 -8.43
C SER A 47 11.45 -6.63 -7.17
N VAL A 48 10.79 -6.36 -6.02
CA VAL A 48 11.11 -7.00 -4.74
C VAL A 48 10.53 -8.42 -4.71
N PRO A 49 11.33 -9.45 -4.40
CA PRO A 49 10.90 -10.85 -4.45
C PRO A 49 10.04 -11.28 -3.25
N CYS A 50 9.96 -10.47 -2.20
CA CYS A 50 9.10 -10.72 -1.05
C CYS A 50 7.79 -9.94 -1.14
N ILE A 51 6.80 -10.35 -0.35
CA ILE A 51 5.48 -9.68 -0.34
C ILE A 51 5.64 -8.30 0.25
N MET A 52 5.10 -7.29 -0.42
CA MET A 52 4.92 -5.97 0.15
C MET A 52 3.44 -5.65 0.18
N VAL A 53 2.94 -5.30 1.37
CA VAL A 53 1.55 -4.91 1.57
C VAL A 53 1.48 -3.64 2.40
N ALA A 54 0.74 -2.65 1.90
CA ALA A 54 0.36 -1.50 2.70
C ALA A 54 -1.09 -1.64 3.17
N LEU A 55 -1.31 -1.31 4.43
CA LEU A 55 -2.64 -1.33 5.05
C LEU A 55 -3.01 0.07 5.53
N ASP A 56 -4.26 0.47 5.36
CA ASP A 56 -4.81 1.67 5.98
C ASP A 56 -5.01 1.47 7.50
N THR A 57 -5.43 2.51 8.23
CA THR A 57 -5.64 2.43 9.70
C THR A 57 -6.78 1.49 10.12
N ARG A 58 -7.54 0.92 9.19
CA ARG A 58 -8.58 -0.09 9.44
C ARG A 58 -8.10 -1.51 9.12
N GLY A 59 -6.88 -1.66 8.60
CA GLY A 59 -6.35 -2.96 8.18
C GLY A 59 -6.81 -3.36 6.77
N CYS A 60 -7.31 -2.42 5.97
CA CYS A 60 -7.66 -2.66 4.58
C CYS A 60 -6.46 -2.47 3.66
N ILE A 61 -6.30 -3.33 2.66
CA ILE A 61 -5.19 -3.22 1.69
C ILE A 61 -5.30 -1.91 0.90
N SER A 62 -4.26 -1.08 0.97
CA SER A 62 -4.12 0.15 0.18
C SER A 62 -3.10 0.01 -0.95
N MET A 63 -2.19 -0.96 -0.86
CA MET A 63 -1.25 -1.36 -1.92
C MET A 63 -0.81 -2.81 -1.68
N ILE A 64 -0.59 -3.56 -2.74
CA ILE A 64 0.10 -4.85 -2.68
C ILE A 64 0.95 -5.04 -3.94
N ASN A 65 2.20 -5.48 -3.79
CA ASN A 65 3.09 -5.69 -4.94
C ASN A 65 2.76 -6.99 -5.71
N ARG A 66 3.39 -7.16 -6.87
CA ARG A 66 3.27 -8.37 -7.70
C ARG A 66 3.51 -9.67 -6.92
N ALA A 67 4.48 -9.72 -6.00
CA ALA A 67 4.75 -10.91 -5.20
C ALA A 67 3.55 -11.30 -4.34
N GLY A 68 2.90 -10.34 -3.69
CA GLY A 68 1.66 -10.56 -2.93
C GLY A 68 0.50 -11.03 -3.79
N CYS A 69 0.31 -10.42 -4.97
CA CYS A 69 -0.70 -10.87 -5.94
C CYS A 69 -0.49 -12.34 -6.37
N MET A 70 0.76 -12.73 -6.61
CA MET A 70 1.11 -14.11 -6.98
C MET A 70 0.87 -15.10 -5.84
N LEU A 71 1.22 -14.76 -4.60
CA LEU A 71 0.93 -15.64 -3.44
C LEU A 71 -0.59 -15.83 -3.28
N LEU A 72 -1.36 -14.75 -3.34
CA LEU A 72 -2.81 -14.80 -3.10
C LEU A 72 -3.62 -15.30 -4.30
N ASP A 73 -2.95 -15.56 -5.43
CA ASP A 73 -3.54 -15.95 -6.72
C ASP A 73 -4.71 -15.02 -7.14
N GLN A 74 -4.55 -13.72 -6.91
CA GLN A 74 -5.58 -12.71 -7.18
C GLN A 74 -4.98 -11.45 -7.82
N PRO A 75 -5.69 -10.82 -8.77
CA PRO A 75 -5.26 -9.54 -9.32
C PRO A 75 -5.35 -8.45 -8.25
N GLU A 76 -4.46 -7.45 -8.31
CA GLU A 76 -4.42 -6.32 -7.38
C GLU A 76 -5.81 -5.67 -7.19
N SER A 77 -6.56 -5.48 -8.29
CA SER A 77 -7.89 -4.88 -8.27
C SER A 77 -8.91 -5.63 -7.41
N ALA A 78 -8.74 -6.93 -7.17
CA ALA A 78 -9.59 -7.74 -6.28
C ALA A 78 -9.12 -7.72 -4.82
N LEU A 79 -7.89 -7.28 -4.58
CA LEU A 79 -7.23 -7.22 -3.27
C LEU A 79 -7.38 -5.84 -2.63
N LEU A 80 -7.29 -4.76 -3.42
CA LEU A 80 -7.43 -3.40 -2.90
C LEU A 80 -8.75 -3.21 -2.14
N GLY A 81 -8.66 -2.59 -0.96
CA GLY A 81 -9.78 -2.32 -0.05
C GLY A 81 -10.22 -3.49 0.82
N GLN A 82 -9.66 -4.69 0.63
CA GLN A 82 -10.05 -5.89 1.37
C GLN A 82 -9.45 -5.89 2.78
N ALA A 83 -10.19 -6.43 3.75
CA ALA A 83 -9.73 -6.57 5.13
C ALA A 83 -8.65 -7.66 5.23
N TRP A 84 -7.40 -7.25 5.42
CA TRP A 84 -6.24 -8.15 5.37
C TRP A 84 -6.34 -9.30 6.36
N PHE A 85 -6.56 -8.94 7.63
CA PHE A 85 -6.56 -9.85 8.76
C PHE A 85 -7.70 -10.86 8.76
N GLU A 86 -8.83 -10.53 8.14
CA GLU A 86 -10.00 -11.40 8.09
C GLU A 86 -9.94 -12.36 6.90
N ARG A 87 -9.34 -11.93 5.78
CA ARG A 87 -9.44 -12.64 4.50
C ARG A 87 -8.21 -13.47 4.15
N PHE A 88 -7.01 -13.01 4.51
CA PHE A 88 -5.75 -13.62 4.04
C PHE A 88 -4.92 -14.25 5.16
N LEU A 89 -5.44 -14.29 6.38
CA LEU A 89 -4.80 -14.92 7.53
C LEU A 89 -5.65 -16.10 8.04
N PRO A 90 -5.03 -17.13 8.64
CA PRO A 90 -5.78 -18.21 9.29
C PRO A 90 -6.71 -17.67 10.38
N GLN A 91 -7.95 -18.16 10.35
CA GLN A 91 -8.95 -17.83 11.36
C GLN A 91 -8.99 -18.90 12.46
N PRO A 92 -9.27 -18.54 13.71
CA PRO A 92 -9.75 -17.23 14.18
C PRO A 92 -8.65 -16.19 14.47
N ASP A 93 -7.38 -16.58 14.37
CA ASP A 93 -6.22 -15.78 14.81
C ASP A 93 -6.12 -14.42 14.12
N GLY A 94 -6.34 -14.36 12.81
CA GLY A 94 -6.29 -13.12 12.04
C GLY A 94 -7.21 -12.04 12.62
N GLY A 95 -8.51 -12.34 12.76
CA GLY A 95 -9.48 -11.39 13.30
C GLY A 95 -9.42 -11.20 14.82
N SER A 96 -9.12 -12.26 15.59
CA SER A 96 -9.27 -12.23 17.05
C SER A 96 -8.02 -11.82 17.81
N ARG A 97 -6.83 -11.98 17.20
CA ARG A 97 -5.54 -11.71 17.85
C ARG A 97 -4.74 -10.65 17.09
N LEU A 98 -4.58 -10.82 15.79
CA LEU A 98 -3.67 -9.98 15.00
C LEU A 98 -4.29 -8.62 14.64
N LEU A 99 -5.57 -8.56 14.26
CA LEU A 99 -6.26 -7.29 14.00
C LEU A 99 -6.27 -6.36 15.24
N PRO A 100 -6.61 -6.80 16.46
CA PRO A 100 -6.50 -5.95 17.66
C PRO A 100 -5.08 -5.44 17.90
N SER A 101 -4.07 -6.29 17.74
CA SER A 101 -2.65 -5.89 17.88
C SER A 101 -2.26 -4.84 16.83
N PHE A 102 -2.73 -4.98 15.59
CA PHE A 102 -2.55 -3.98 14.54
C PHE A 102 -3.23 -2.65 14.86
N LEU A 103 -4.49 -2.68 15.31
CA LEU A 103 -5.26 -1.47 15.64
C LEU A 103 -4.62 -0.68 16.78
N GLN A 104 -4.01 -1.36 17.77
CA GLN A 104 -3.24 -0.70 18.82
C GLN A 104 -1.96 -0.04 18.27
N LEU A 105 -1.24 -0.73 17.38
CA LEU A 105 -0.05 -0.19 16.74
C LEU A 105 -0.35 1.10 15.96
N VAL A 106 -1.39 1.09 15.12
CA VAL A 106 -1.80 2.31 14.37
C VAL A 106 -2.47 3.36 15.25
N GLY A 107 -2.95 2.98 16.43
CA GLY A 107 -3.44 3.86 17.48
C GLY A 107 -2.34 4.60 18.26
N GLY A 108 -1.06 4.29 18.01
CA GLY A 108 0.09 4.95 18.65
C GLY A 108 0.59 4.26 19.92
N ASP A 109 0.15 3.04 20.21
CA ASP A 109 0.69 2.25 21.31
C ASP A 109 1.95 1.49 20.82
N VAL A 110 3.11 2.14 20.98
CA VAL A 110 4.38 1.83 20.28
C VAL A 110 5.13 0.61 20.85
N HIS A 111 4.48 -0.26 21.61
CA HIS A 111 5.15 -1.47 22.11
C HIS A 111 5.30 -2.46 20.95
N PRO A 112 6.54 -2.83 20.55
CA PRO A 112 6.76 -3.83 19.51
C PRO A 112 6.13 -5.14 19.97
N ARG A 113 4.99 -5.53 19.40
CA ARG A 113 4.40 -6.83 19.67
C ARG A 113 5.10 -7.85 18.79
N GLU A 114 5.85 -8.76 19.42
CA GLU A 114 6.44 -9.95 18.77
C GLU A 114 5.43 -10.71 17.90
N GLU A 115 4.14 -10.62 18.24
CA GLU A 115 3.04 -11.23 17.49
C GLU A 115 2.90 -10.70 16.05
N LEU A 116 3.38 -9.50 15.75
CA LEU A 116 3.33 -8.92 14.40
C LEU A 116 4.63 -9.13 13.61
N SER A 117 5.68 -9.71 14.21
CA SER A 117 6.93 -10.01 13.50
C SER A 117 6.92 -11.37 12.79
N GLU A 118 6.11 -12.33 13.24
CA GLU A 118 5.93 -13.61 12.56
C GLU A 118 4.45 -14.03 12.61
N TYR A 119 3.79 -14.13 11.46
CA TYR A 119 2.44 -14.71 11.38
C TYR A 119 2.16 -15.29 9.99
N PRO A 120 1.32 -16.32 9.89
CA PRO A 120 1.05 -16.97 8.61
C PRO A 120 0.10 -16.17 7.71
N VAL A 121 0.29 -16.29 6.40
CA VAL A 121 -0.65 -15.86 5.36
C VAL A 121 -1.15 -17.08 4.61
N VAL A 122 -2.43 -17.06 4.24
CA VAL A 122 -3.09 -18.09 3.45
C VAL A 122 -2.97 -17.72 1.98
N ASP A 123 -2.35 -18.59 1.19
CA ASP A 123 -2.23 -18.40 -0.26
C ASP A 123 -3.55 -18.64 -1.01
N GLY A 124 -3.52 -18.45 -2.34
CA GLY A 124 -4.70 -18.67 -3.20
C GLY A 124 -5.27 -20.10 -3.18
N SER A 125 -4.48 -21.09 -2.72
CA SER A 125 -4.90 -22.50 -2.58
C SER A 125 -5.49 -22.82 -1.20
N GLY A 126 -5.38 -21.90 -0.24
CA GLY A 126 -5.78 -22.12 1.15
C GLY A 126 -4.65 -22.64 2.05
N GLN A 127 -3.41 -22.74 1.55
CA GLN A 127 -2.27 -23.22 2.32
C GLN A 127 -1.66 -22.06 3.14
N PRO A 128 -1.45 -22.23 4.46
CA PRO A 128 -0.72 -21.26 5.26
C PRO A 128 0.78 -21.33 4.99
N HIS A 129 1.38 -20.15 4.87
CA HIS A 129 2.82 -19.91 4.76
C HIS A 129 3.26 -18.98 5.88
N LEU A 130 4.25 -19.39 6.67
CA LEU A 130 4.75 -18.61 7.79
C LEU A 130 5.64 -17.47 7.27
N MET A 131 5.21 -16.23 7.52
CA MET A 131 5.91 -15.03 7.06
C MET A 131 6.63 -14.35 8.22
N ALA A 132 7.89 -13.97 7.99
CA ALA A 132 8.62 -13.00 8.80
C ALA A 132 8.33 -11.59 8.28
N TRP A 133 7.79 -10.73 9.15
CA TRP A 133 7.31 -9.40 8.81
C TRP A 133 8.23 -8.32 9.33
N HIS A 134 8.53 -7.36 8.45
CA HIS A 134 9.08 -6.07 8.83
C HIS A 134 8.09 -4.97 8.48
N THR A 135 7.63 -4.22 9.48
CA THR A 135 6.56 -3.23 9.33
C THR A 135 7.06 -1.83 9.64
N ALA A 136 6.86 -0.90 8.71
CA ALA A 136 7.08 0.53 8.87
C ALA A 136 5.74 1.27 8.98
N MET A 137 5.71 2.32 9.79
CA MET A 137 4.55 3.20 9.93
C MET A 137 4.52 4.20 8.77
N LEU A 138 3.35 4.35 8.14
CA LEU A 138 3.13 5.40 7.15
C LEU A 138 2.48 6.60 7.82
N THR A 139 3.04 7.78 7.60
CA THR A 139 2.53 9.03 8.19
C THR A 139 2.20 10.08 7.14
N ASP A 140 1.19 10.90 7.40
CA ASP A 140 0.92 12.10 6.60
C ASP A 140 1.91 13.24 6.90
N GLN A 141 1.74 14.38 6.21
CA GLN A 141 2.58 15.57 6.39
C GLN A 141 2.49 16.18 7.80
N ALA A 142 1.46 15.87 8.57
CA ALA A 142 1.29 16.30 9.96
C ALA A 142 1.86 15.29 10.97
N GLY A 143 2.49 14.20 10.48
CA GLY A 143 3.02 13.13 11.32
C GLY A 143 1.97 12.18 11.88
N ARG A 144 0.72 12.25 11.40
CA ARG A 144 -0.33 11.31 11.83
C ARG A 144 -0.18 10.00 11.08
N ILE A 145 -0.33 8.91 11.81
CA ILE A 145 -0.31 7.56 11.24
C ILE A 145 -1.50 7.42 10.29
N VAL A 146 -1.23 7.04 9.04
CA VAL A 146 -2.25 6.77 8.00
C VAL A 146 -2.29 5.29 7.62
N GLY A 147 -1.38 4.48 8.16
CA GLY A 147 -1.32 3.06 7.87
C GLY A 147 0.04 2.46 8.16
N THR A 148 0.29 1.30 7.56
CA THR A 148 1.57 0.58 7.63
C THR A 148 2.01 0.12 6.26
N LEU A 149 3.30 -0.10 6.10
CA LEU A 149 3.89 -0.83 4.99
C LEU A 149 4.67 -2.00 5.56
N SER A 150 4.31 -3.22 5.17
CA SER A 150 4.93 -4.45 5.66
C SER A 150 5.59 -5.22 4.52
N SER A 151 6.80 -5.70 4.74
CA SER A 151 7.45 -6.70 3.88
C SER A 151 7.43 -8.07 4.56
N GLY A 152 6.95 -9.10 3.86
CA GLY A 152 6.82 -10.47 4.36
C GLY A 152 7.74 -11.42 3.60
N GLU A 153 8.70 -12.02 4.30
CA GLU A 153 9.56 -13.09 3.79
C GLU A 153 9.03 -14.46 4.22
N ASP A 154 8.87 -15.38 3.29
CA ASP A 154 8.44 -16.74 3.60
C ASP A 154 9.58 -17.52 4.27
N ILE A 155 9.35 -17.95 5.50
CA ILE A 155 10.31 -18.71 6.31
C ILE A 155 9.85 -20.14 6.58
N THR A 156 8.82 -20.62 5.87
CA THR A 156 8.20 -21.93 6.07
C THR A 156 9.21 -23.06 5.92
N GLU A 157 9.92 -23.11 4.80
CA GLU A 157 10.93 -24.14 4.53
C GLU A 157 12.09 -24.08 5.54
N ARG A 158 12.54 -22.87 5.88
CA ARG A 158 13.64 -22.66 6.83
C ARG A 158 13.29 -23.23 8.20
N LYS A 159 12.11 -22.91 8.74
CA LYS A 159 11.67 -23.39 10.07
C LYS A 159 11.41 -24.90 10.07
N GLN A 160 10.92 -25.47 8.96
CA GLN A 160 10.77 -26.92 8.84
C GLN A 160 12.14 -27.63 8.88
N ALA A 161 13.14 -27.09 8.19
CA ALA A 161 14.50 -27.63 8.22
C ALA A 161 15.14 -27.52 9.62
N GLU A 162 14.96 -26.39 10.31
CA GLU A 162 15.46 -26.19 11.68
C GLU A 162 14.82 -27.19 12.66
N THR A 163 13.51 -27.42 12.54
CA THR A 163 12.77 -28.36 13.39
C THR A 163 13.24 -29.79 13.16
N ALA A 164 13.41 -30.21 11.90
CA ALA A 164 13.89 -31.56 11.57
C ALA A 164 15.31 -31.84 12.12
N ILE A 165 16.19 -30.83 12.11
CA ILE A 165 17.53 -30.93 12.72
C ILE A 165 17.45 -31.01 14.24
N ALA A 166 16.55 -30.25 14.87
CA ALA A 166 16.35 -30.26 16.31
C ALA A 166 15.77 -31.59 16.81
N GLU A 167 14.86 -32.21 16.06
CA GLU A 167 14.25 -33.50 16.38
C GLU A 167 15.19 -34.70 16.13
N SER A 168 16.22 -34.53 15.31
CA SER A 168 17.25 -35.56 15.05
C SER A 168 18.41 -35.54 16.05
N ARG A 169 18.38 -34.68 17.07
CA ARG A 169 19.39 -34.58 18.15
C ARG A 169 18.92 -35.24 19.43
#